data_AF-Q63NH4-F1
#
_entry.id   AF-Q63NH4-F1
#
_cell.length_a   1.000
_cell.length_b   1.000
_cell.length_c   1.000
_cell.angle_alpha   90.00
_cell.angle_beta   90.00
_cell.angle_gamma   90.00
#
_symmetry.space_group_name_H-M   'P 1'
#
loop_
_entity.id
_entity.type
_entity.pdbx_description
1 polymer ?
#
loop_
_entity_poly.entity_id
_entity_poly.type
_entity_poly.pdbx_seq_one_letter_code
_entity_poly.pdbx_strand_id
1 'polypeptide(L)'
;MTRSVDSGVIFFARLLLAVLFLWGGAMKLMGYGEFVGYLKGLGVPFTQVAAPVIVALEAIGGVLLIVGYQVKPLALVLALYTLAAALIGHNFWDATSSALQRDMVVHFWKNVAIAGGFLLLYVTGAGGASIDGARRPSSSYGSLR
;
A
#
# COMPACT_ATOMS: atom_id res chain seq x y z
N MET A 1 -3.69 -16.83 15.01
CA MET A 1 -3.81 -17.40 13.66
C MET A 1 -2.46 -17.96 13.27
N THR A 2 -2.25 -19.26 13.51
CA THR A 2 -0.96 -19.96 13.36
C THR A 2 -1.06 -21.20 12.48
N ARG A 3 -2.20 -21.44 11.79
CA ARG A 3 -2.26 -22.53 10.82
C ARG A 3 -1.39 -22.15 9.60
N SER A 4 -0.66 -23.13 9.06
CA SER A 4 0.23 -22.92 7.91
C SER A 4 -0.53 -22.34 6.71
N VAL A 5 -1.80 -22.74 6.53
CA VAL A 5 -2.71 -22.21 5.50
C VAL A 5 -3.00 -20.72 5.70
N ASP A 6 -3.27 -20.28 6.93
CA ASP A 6 -3.50 -18.85 7.25
C ASP A 6 -2.25 -18.02 6.91
N SER A 7 -1.06 -18.55 7.18
CA SER A 7 0.21 -17.88 6.89
C SER A 7 0.49 -17.76 5.39
N GLY A 8 0.15 -18.79 4.61
CA GLY A 8 0.24 -18.75 3.15
C GLY A 8 -0.71 -17.72 2.53
N VAL A 9 -1.97 -17.69 2.96
CA VAL A 9 -2.98 -16.73 2.47
C VAL A 9 -2.57 -15.29 2.81
N ILE A 10 -2.07 -15.03 4.01
CA ILE A 10 -1.59 -13.69 4.41
C ILE A 10 -0.36 -13.27 3.60
N PHE A 11 0.52 -14.21 3.22
CA PHE A 11 1.65 -13.92 2.33
C PHE A 11 1.17 -13.53 0.93
N PHE A 12 0.28 -14.30 0.33
CA PHE A 12 -0.29 -13.98 -0.98
C PHE A 12 -1.07 -12.66 -0.98
N ALA A 13 -1.85 -12.39 0.08
CA ALA A 13 -2.55 -11.11 0.22
C ALA A 13 -1.58 -9.93 0.24
N ARG A 14 -0.47 -10.03 0.98
CA ARG A 14 0.60 -9.01 0.98
C ARG A 14 1.26 -8.90 -0.39
N LEU A 15 1.56 -10.01 -1.05
CA LEU A 15 2.17 -10.00 -2.38
C LEU A 15 1.29 -9.27 -3.40
N LEU A 16 0.00 -9.60 -3.45
CA LEU A 16 -0.96 -8.97 -4.37
C LEU A 16 -1.11 -7.48 -4.11
N LEU A 17 -1.17 -7.06 -2.84
CA LEU A 17 -1.20 -5.65 -2.47
C LEU A 17 0.10 -4.95 -2.85
N ALA A 18 1.25 -5.58 -2.63
CA ALA A 18 2.56 -5.00 -2.91
C ALA A 18 2.84 -4.81 -4.42
N VAL A 19 2.37 -5.71 -5.29
CA VAL A 19 2.61 -5.63 -6.75
C VAL A 19 2.19 -4.27 -7.32
N LEU A 20 1.03 -3.75 -6.90
CA LEU A 20 0.53 -2.47 -7.40
C LEU A 20 1.42 -1.30 -6.99
N PHE A 21 1.95 -1.33 -5.77
CA PHE A 21 2.87 -0.32 -5.25
C PHE A 21 4.26 -0.42 -5.89
N LEU A 22 4.78 -1.63 -6.08
CA LEU A 22 6.05 -1.84 -6.77
C LEU A 22 5.99 -1.39 -8.22
N TRP A 23 4.92 -1.73 -8.93
CA TRP A 23 4.70 -1.28 -10.29
C TRP A 23 4.54 0.25 -10.37
N GLY A 24 3.72 0.82 -9.49
CA GLY A 24 3.51 2.27 -9.40
C GLY A 24 4.80 3.03 -9.09
N GLY A 25 5.59 2.53 -8.14
CA GLY A 25 6.87 3.12 -7.75
C GLY A 25 7.92 3.01 -8.86
N ALA A 26 8.01 1.86 -9.55
CA ALA A 26 8.91 1.68 -10.69
C ALA A 26 8.56 2.63 -11.85
N MET A 27 7.28 2.77 -12.18
CA MET A 27 6.83 3.71 -13.21
C MET A 27 7.14 5.16 -12.84
N LYS A 28 6.94 5.55 -11.57
CA LYS A 28 7.31 6.89 -11.10
C LYS A 28 8.81 7.13 -11.03
N LEU A 29 9.63 6.09 -10.84
CA LEU A 29 11.09 6.20 -10.91
C LEU A 29 11.57 6.44 -12.33
N MET A 30 11.01 5.70 -13.30
CA MET A 30 11.36 5.87 -14.72
C MET A 30 10.83 7.20 -15.28
N GLY A 31 9.65 7.63 -14.85
CA GLY A 31 8.99 8.87 -15.27
C GLY A 31 9.05 9.99 -14.23
N TYR A 32 10.11 10.09 -13.44
CA TYR A 32 10.15 10.99 -12.28
C TYR A 32 9.86 12.46 -12.63
N GLY A 33 10.36 12.93 -13.77
CA GLY A 33 10.10 14.28 -14.26
C GLY A 33 8.61 14.54 -14.53
N GLU A 34 7.92 13.59 -15.17
CA GLU A 34 6.48 13.67 -15.43
C GLU A 34 5.67 13.61 -14.15
N PHE A 35 6.06 12.75 -13.21
CA PHE A 35 5.41 12.64 -11.91
C PHE A 35 5.50 13.93 -11.08
N VAL A 36 6.67 14.59 -11.07
CA VAL A 36 6.83 15.90 -10.42
C VAL A 36 5.95 16.95 -11.11
N GLY A 37 5.86 16.93 -12.45
CA GLY A 37 4.96 17.79 -13.21
C GLY A 37 3.48 17.57 -12.86
N TYR A 38 3.07 16.32 -12.75
CA TYR A 38 1.72 15.93 -12.35
C TYR A 38 1.37 16.42 -10.93
N LEU A 39 2.26 16.22 -9.96
CA LEU A 39 2.05 16.71 -8.60
C LEU A 39 2.00 18.25 -8.51
N LYS A 40 2.75 18.96 -9.36
CA LYS A 40 2.62 20.42 -9.50
C LYS A 40 1.25 20.82 -10.05
N GLY A 41 0.76 20.10 -11.05
CA GLY A 41 -0.59 20.30 -11.61
C GLY A 41 -1.70 20.09 -10.58
N LEU A 42 -1.49 19.19 -9.61
CA LEU A 42 -2.39 18.93 -8.49
C LEU A 42 -2.30 19.97 -7.35
N GLY A 43 -1.39 20.94 -7.43
CA GLY A 43 -1.23 21.97 -6.39
C GLY A 43 -0.61 21.47 -5.08
N VAL A 44 0.08 20.32 -5.09
CA VAL A 44 0.72 19.77 -3.88
C VAL A 44 1.89 20.66 -3.44
N PRO A 45 1.85 21.22 -2.22
CA PRO A 45 2.96 22.04 -1.70
C PRO A 45 4.20 21.18 -1.49
N PHE A 46 5.39 21.79 -1.68
CA PHE A 46 6.68 21.10 -1.51
C PHE A 46 6.85 19.86 -2.40
N THR A 47 6.49 19.97 -3.67
CA THR A 47 6.54 18.87 -4.65
C THR A 47 7.91 18.20 -4.76
N GLN A 48 8.99 18.95 -4.54
CA GLN A 48 10.36 18.45 -4.54
C GLN A 48 10.67 17.49 -3.37
N VAL A 49 9.93 17.59 -2.27
CA VAL A 49 10.07 16.71 -1.09
C VAL A 49 8.97 15.64 -1.10
N ALA A 50 7.76 15.99 -1.53
CA ALA A 50 6.65 15.05 -1.63
C ALA A 50 6.92 13.95 -2.67
N ALA A 51 7.45 14.30 -3.85
CA ALA A 51 7.72 13.35 -4.91
C ALA A 51 8.68 12.21 -4.49
N PRO A 52 9.88 12.47 -3.93
CA PRO A 52 10.78 11.39 -3.53
C PRO A 52 10.22 10.60 -2.35
N VAL A 53 9.48 11.22 -1.43
CA VAL A 53 8.82 10.53 -0.32
C VAL A 53 7.77 9.56 -0.84
N ILE A 54 6.93 9.97 -1.78
CA ILE A 54 5.90 9.11 -2.38
C ILE A 54 6.54 7.94 -3.11
N VAL A 55 7.57 8.20 -3.92
CA VAL A 55 8.29 7.16 -4.65
C VAL A 55 8.97 6.17 -3.70
N ALA A 56 9.61 6.68 -2.64
CA ALA A 56 10.21 5.84 -1.61
C ALA A 56 9.15 5.01 -0.89
N LEU A 57 7.99 5.60 -0.57
CA LEU A 57 6.89 4.89 0.09
C LEU A 57 6.33 3.76 -0.78
N GLU A 58 6.18 3.97 -2.08
CA GLU A 58 5.68 2.95 -3.00
C GLU A 58 6.70 1.84 -3.26
N ALA A 59 7.96 2.20 -3.55
CA ALA A 59 9.01 1.23 -3.84
C ALA A 59 9.45 0.48 -2.57
N ILE A 60 9.88 1.21 -1.54
CA ILE A 60 10.39 0.62 -0.30
C ILE A 60 9.24 0.02 0.51
N GLY A 61 8.08 0.69 0.57
CA GLY A 61 6.92 0.16 1.28
C GLY A 61 6.38 -1.12 0.65
N GLY A 62 6.38 -1.22 -0.68
CA GLY A 62 6.04 -2.47 -1.38
C GLY A 62 6.97 -3.62 -1.01
N VAL A 63 8.28 -3.39 -1.00
CA VAL A 63 9.28 -4.39 -0.59
C VAL A 63 9.11 -4.79 0.88
N LEU A 64 8.95 -3.82 1.78
CA LEU A 64 8.78 -4.07 3.22
C LEU A 64 7.49 -4.86 3.51
N LEU A 65 6.43 -4.66 2.73
CA LEU A 65 5.19 -5.41 2.86
C LEU A 65 5.37 -6.89 2.49
N ILE A 66 6.14 -7.18 1.43
CA ILE A 66 6.50 -8.55 1.02
C ILE A 66 7.37 -9.22 2.09
N VAL A 67 8.44 -8.54 2.50
CA VAL A 67 9.37 -9.03 3.54
C VAL A 67 8.65 -9.25 4.88
N GLY A 68 7.57 -8.50 5.12
CA GLY A 68 6.77 -8.64 6.32
C GLY A 68 7.45 -8.06 7.56
N TYR A 69 8.21 -6.98 7.38
CA TYR A 69 8.87 -6.25 8.45
C TYR A 69 7.99 -5.08 8.89
N GLN A 70 7.57 -5.06 10.16
CA GLN A 70 6.67 -4.04 10.71
C GLN A 70 5.38 -3.83 9.89
N VAL A 71 4.69 -4.92 9.51
CA VAL A 71 3.53 -4.86 8.61
C VAL A 71 2.40 -4.01 9.18
N LYS A 72 2.21 -3.98 10.50
CA LYS A 72 1.14 -3.20 11.13
C LYS A 72 1.28 -1.69 10.90
N PRO A 73 2.34 -1.02 11.41
CA PRO A 73 2.49 0.41 11.17
C PRO A 73 2.63 0.73 9.67
N LEU A 74 3.30 -0.13 8.90
CA LEU A 74 3.43 0.05 7.45
C LEU A 74 2.08 0.02 6.73
N ALA A 75 1.21 -0.95 7.05
CA ALA A 75 -0.11 -1.04 6.45
C ALA A 75 -0.98 0.17 6.79
N LEU A 76 -0.88 0.71 8.01
CA LEU A 76 -1.62 1.92 8.38
C LEU A 76 -1.14 3.15 7.58
N VAL A 77 0.18 3.32 7.45
CA VAL A 77 0.78 4.38 6.63
C VAL A 77 0.37 4.23 5.16
N LEU A 78 0.46 3.02 4.61
CA LEU A 78 0.09 2.76 3.22
C LEU A 78 -1.41 2.97 2.99
N ALA A 79 -2.27 2.58 3.93
CA ALA A 79 -3.72 2.84 3.85
C ALA A 79 -4.03 4.34 3.77
N LEU A 80 -3.46 5.14 4.68
CA LEU A 80 -3.61 6.59 4.68
C LEU A 80 -3.08 7.21 3.39
N TYR A 81 -1.91 6.76 2.93
CA TYR A 81 -1.36 7.19 1.66
C TYR A 81 -2.27 6.83 0.48
N THR A 82 -2.82 5.61 0.43
CA THR A 82 -3.69 5.20 -0.70
C THR A 82 -4.97 6.01 -0.74
N LEU A 83 -5.53 6.35 0.43
CA LEU A 83 -6.70 7.23 0.54
C LEU A 83 -6.37 8.67 0.11
N ALA A 84 -5.24 9.21 0.57
CA ALA A 84 -4.79 10.54 0.15
C ALA A 84 -4.54 10.60 -1.37
N ALA A 85 -3.89 9.57 -1.93
CA ALA A 85 -3.66 9.44 -3.37
C ALA A 85 -4.97 9.32 -4.16
N ALA A 86 -5.99 8.62 -3.62
CA ALA A 86 -7.31 8.57 -4.23
C ALA A 86 -7.99 9.95 -4.25
N LEU A 87 -8.00 10.65 -3.10
CA LEU A 87 -8.66 11.95 -2.95
C LEU A 87 -8.00 13.05 -3.80
N ILE A 88 -6.67 13.06 -3.86
CA ILE A 88 -5.90 14.09 -4.55
C ILE A 88 -5.71 13.75 -6.03
N GLY A 89 -5.35 12.50 -6.35
CA GLY A 89 -5.00 12.10 -7.72
C GLY A 89 -6.18 11.68 -8.59
N HIS A 90 -7.32 11.35 -7.99
CA HIS A 90 -8.51 10.86 -8.69
C HIS A 90 -9.79 11.55 -8.21
N ASN A 91 -9.76 12.89 -8.18
CA ASN A 91 -10.89 13.76 -7.88
C ASN A 91 -11.96 13.72 -8.99
N PHE A 92 -12.64 12.58 -9.12
CA PHE A 92 -13.61 12.35 -10.20
C PHE A 92 -14.77 13.35 -10.22
N TRP A 93 -15.05 14.02 -9.10
CA TRP A 93 -16.06 15.08 -8.97
C TRP A 93 -15.69 16.37 -9.70
N ASP A 94 -14.42 16.56 -10.08
CA ASP A 94 -13.92 17.75 -10.79
C ASP A 94 -13.57 17.46 -12.26
N ALA A 95 -13.93 16.26 -12.75
CA ALA A 95 -13.58 15.82 -14.09
C ALA A 95 -14.37 16.57 -15.17
N THR A 96 -13.67 17.18 -16.12
CA THR A 96 -14.25 18.03 -17.18
C THR A 96 -14.91 17.23 -18.32
N SER A 97 -14.67 15.92 -18.41
CA SER A 97 -15.24 15.06 -19.45
C SER A 97 -15.78 13.74 -18.90
N SER A 98 -16.86 13.24 -19.49
CA SER A 98 -17.55 12.02 -19.03
C SER A 98 -16.70 10.75 -19.16
N ALA A 99 -15.77 10.71 -20.13
CA ALA A 99 -14.83 9.59 -20.27
C ALA A 99 -13.78 9.60 -19.15
N LEU A 100 -13.20 10.77 -18.85
CA LEU A 100 -12.21 10.94 -17.80
C LEU A 100 -12.82 10.74 -16.41
N GLN A 101 -14.06 11.17 -16.21
CA GLN A 101 -14.81 10.92 -14.97
C GLN A 101 -14.96 9.42 -14.70
N ARG A 102 -15.35 8.62 -15.69
CA ARG A 102 -15.50 7.16 -15.51
C ARG A 102 -14.19 6.49 -15.11
N ASP A 103 -13.09 6.88 -15.74
CA ASP A 103 -11.76 6.34 -15.44
C ASP A 103 -11.30 6.72 -14.01
N MET A 104 -11.48 7.98 -13.63
CA MET A 104 -11.14 8.48 -12.29
C MET A 104 -11.99 7.81 -11.19
N VAL A 105 -13.28 7.56 -11.43
CA VAL A 105 -14.15 6.83 -10.48
C VAL A 105 -13.60 5.43 -10.23
N VAL A 106 -13.20 4.70 -11.28
CA VAL A 106 -12.65 3.35 -11.15
C VAL A 106 -11.35 3.37 -10.35
N HIS A 107 -10.45 4.30 -10.65
CA HIS A 107 -9.19 4.43 -9.93
C HIS A 107 -9.37 4.84 -8.46
N PHE A 108 -10.31 5.75 -8.17
CA PHE A 108 -10.68 6.15 -6.82
C PHE A 108 -11.16 4.96 -5.99
N TRP A 109 -12.19 4.25 -6.45
CA TRP A 109 -12.76 3.12 -5.73
C TRP A 109 -11.79 1.94 -5.59
N LYS A 110 -10.95 1.70 -6.60
CA LYS A 110 -9.84 0.74 -6.51
C LYS A 110 -8.93 1.07 -5.33
N ASN A 111 -8.50 2.33 -5.21
CA ASN A 111 -7.59 2.75 -4.12
C ASN A 111 -8.27 2.68 -2.74
N VAL A 112 -9.57 2.99 -2.65
CA VAL A 112 -10.36 2.80 -1.42
C VAL A 112 -10.43 1.32 -1.02
N ALA A 113 -10.67 0.42 -1.98
CA ALA A 113 -10.68 -1.02 -1.72
C ALA A 113 -9.30 -1.54 -1.26
N ILE A 114 -8.22 -1.05 -1.86
CA ILE A 114 -6.84 -1.37 -1.47
C ILE A 114 -6.55 -0.88 -0.04
N ALA A 115 -6.99 0.33 0.32
CA ALA A 115 -6.87 0.84 1.69
C ALA A 115 -7.63 -0.06 2.69
N GLY A 116 -8.80 -0.58 2.33
CA GLY A 116 -9.51 -1.60 3.10
C GLY A 116 -8.68 -2.88 3.30
N GLY A 117 -7.99 -3.35 2.26
CA GLY A 117 -7.05 -4.47 2.35
C GLY A 117 -5.89 -4.22 3.31
N PHE A 118 -5.36 -2.99 3.35
CA PHE A 118 -4.33 -2.61 4.32
C PHE A 118 -4.86 -2.51 5.75
N LEU A 119 -6.07 -2.00 5.97
CA LEU A 119 -6.70 -2.00 7.29
C LEU A 119 -6.94 -3.43 7.80
N LEU A 120 -7.32 -4.35 6.92
CA LEU A 120 -7.36 -5.78 7.23
C LEU A 120 -5.97 -6.31 7.62
N LEU A 121 -4.91 -5.98 6.88
CA LEU A 121 -3.53 -6.34 7.24
C LEU A 121 -3.07 -5.74 8.58
N TYR A 122 -3.55 -4.54 8.93
CA TYR A 122 -3.27 -3.94 10.23
C TYR A 122 -3.86 -4.79 11.38
N VAL A 123 -5.07 -5.31 11.20
CA VAL A 123 -5.74 -6.18 12.18
C VAL A 123 -5.12 -7.57 12.22
N THR A 124 -4.93 -8.22 11.06
CA THR A 124 -4.39 -9.59 10.98
C THR A 124 -2.89 -9.65 11.33
N GLY A 125 -2.15 -8.57 11.07
CA GLY A 125 -0.69 -8.53 11.15
C GLY A 125 0.00 -9.32 10.03
N ALA A 126 1.31 -9.49 10.15
CA ALA A 126 2.18 -10.02 9.11
C ALA A 126 2.03 -11.54 8.81
N GLY A 127 1.31 -12.29 9.64
CA GLY A 127 1.23 -13.77 9.55
C GLY A 127 2.54 -14.47 9.96
N GLY A 128 2.52 -15.81 10.11
CA GLY A 128 3.69 -16.60 10.53
C GLY A 128 4.83 -16.62 9.51
N ALA A 129 4.51 -16.46 8.22
CA ALA A 129 5.47 -16.34 7.11
C ALA A 129 5.95 -14.88 6.94
N SER A 130 6.56 -14.29 7.98
CA SER A 130 7.07 -12.92 7.97
C SER A 130 8.22 -12.76 8.99
N ILE A 131 9.05 -11.73 8.83
CA ILE A 131 10.09 -11.40 9.84
C ILE A 131 9.43 -11.08 11.20
N ASP A 132 8.29 -10.40 11.22
CA ASP A 132 7.53 -10.14 12.46
C ASP A 132 7.01 -11.44 13.10
N GLY A 133 6.64 -12.44 12.28
CA GLY A 133 6.23 -13.77 12.70
C GLY A 133 7.40 -14.60 13.26
N ALA A 134 8.57 -14.50 12.64
CA ALA A 134 9.80 -15.16 13.09
C ALA A 134 10.36 -14.56 14.39
N ARG A 135 10.05 -13.29 14.69
CA ARG A 135 10.42 -12.61 15.94
C ARG A 135 9.49 -12.88 17.11
N ARG A 136 8.32 -13.51 16.89
CA ARG A 136 7.47 -13.93 18.02
C ARG A 136 8.17 -15.07 18.76
N PRO A 137 8.41 -14.95 20.08
CA PRO A 137 8.89 -16.08 20.85
C PRO A 137 7.92 -17.24 20.66
N SER A 138 8.41 -18.44 20.33
CA SER A 138 7.57 -19.62 20.37
C SER A 138 7.10 -19.79 21.81
N SER A 139 5.88 -19.38 22.12
CA SER A 139 5.30 -19.67 23.43
C SER A 139 5.07 -21.18 23.48
N SER A 140 6.05 -21.90 24.01
CA SER A 140 6.02 -23.33 24.28
C SER A 140 5.17 -23.62 25.53
N TYR A 141 3.96 -23.05 25.61
CA TYR A 141 3.04 -23.21 26.73
C TYR A 141 1.66 -23.64 26.23
N GLY A 142 1.59 -24.85 25.66
CA GLY A 142 0.31 -25.39 25.19
C GLY A 142 0.27 -26.90 24.95
N SER A 143 1.21 -27.68 25.49
CA SER A 143 1.20 -29.15 25.41
C SER A 143 0.57 -29.84 26.63
N LEU A 144 -0.12 -29.11 27.50
CA LEU A 144 -0.82 -29.67 28.66
C LEU A 144 -2.14 -28.94 28.87
N ARG A 145 -3.19 -29.33 28.13
CA ARG A 145 -4.59 -29.51 28.59
C ARG A 145 -5.37 -30.33 27.57
#